data_AF-A0A140PSE3-F1
#
_entry.id   AF-A0A140PSE3-F1
#
_cell.length_a   1.000
_cell.length_b   1.000
_cell.length_c   1.000
_cell.angle_alpha   90.00
_cell.angle_beta   90.00
_cell.angle_gamma   90.00
#
_symmetry.space_group_name_H-M   'P 1'
#
loop_
_entity.id
_entity.type
_entity.pdbx_description
1 polymer ?
#
loop_
_entity_poly.entity_id
_entity_poly.type
_entity_poly.pdbx_seq_one_letter_code
_entity_poly.pdbx_strand_id
1 'polypeptide(L)'
;MVERGDIIIINFDPVKGHEQAGKRPALVISNEKFYRIFKLAVILPITNNTKDFPFHVLLDDRTNIKGVILCEHLRTVDLEERKYNKVEKLPKNLLEEVLEKVSLIFQ
;
A
#
# COMPACT_ATOMS: atom_id res chain seq x y z
N MET A 1 3.93 -14.10 5.87
CA MET A 1 5.13 -13.29 5.57
C MET A 1 4.80 -12.40 4.40
N VAL A 2 5.09 -11.10 4.52
CA VAL A 2 4.82 -10.13 3.47
C VAL A 2 6.03 -9.95 2.55
N GLU A 3 5.75 -9.69 1.29
CA GLU A 3 6.72 -9.32 0.27
C GLU A 3 6.19 -8.16 -0.58
N ARG A 4 7.09 -7.57 -1.38
CA ARG A 4 6.73 -6.48 -2.28
C ARG A 4 5.64 -6.95 -3.27
N GLY A 5 4.61 -6.13 -3.42
CA GLY A 5 3.45 -6.41 -4.27
C GLY A 5 2.29 -7.06 -3.54
N ASP A 6 2.46 -7.48 -2.28
CA ASP A 6 1.34 -8.01 -1.51
C ASP A 6 0.33 -6.92 -1.17
N ILE A 7 -0.96 -7.23 -1.31
CA ILE A 7 -2.04 -6.42 -0.78
C ILE A 7 -2.50 -7.04 0.55
N ILE A 8 -2.53 -6.21 1.59
CA ILE A 8 -2.91 -6.59 2.96
C ILE A 8 -4.07 -5.74 3.46
N ILE A 9 -4.88 -6.26 4.39
CA ILE A 9 -5.79 -5.45 5.20
C ILE A 9 -5.09 -5.08 6.50
N ILE A 10 -5.07 -3.79 6.83
CA ILE A 10 -4.42 -3.26 8.03
C ILE A 10 -5.17 -2.04 8.58
N ASN A 11 -5.05 -1.79 9.89
CA ASN A 11 -5.55 -0.58 10.52
C ASN A 11 -4.50 0.53 10.49
N PHE A 12 -4.83 1.70 9.94
CA PHE A 12 -3.93 2.86 9.91
C PHE A 12 -4.03 3.74 11.16
N ASP A 13 -5.08 3.59 11.97
CA ASP A 13 -5.27 4.40 13.17
C ASP A 13 -4.24 4.11 14.26
N PRO A 14 -3.95 5.09 15.14
CA PRO A 14 -4.42 6.48 15.09
C PRO A 14 -3.70 7.30 14.02
N VAL A 15 -4.37 8.35 13.53
CA VAL A 15 -3.81 9.28 12.54
C VAL A 15 -4.06 10.74 12.91
N LYS A 16 -3.33 11.66 12.28
CA LYS A 16 -3.50 13.11 12.47
C LYS A 16 -3.67 13.83 11.12
N GLY A 17 -4.54 14.84 11.09
CA GLY A 17 -4.71 15.71 9.92
C GLY A 17 -5.14 14.94 8.67
N HIS A 18 -4.34 15.06 7.61
CA HIS A 18 -4.65 14.53 6.27
C HIS A 18 -4.13 13.11 6.02
N GLU A 19 -3.65 12.42 7.07
CA GLU A 19 -3.25 11.01 6.97
C GLU A 19 -4.44 10.09 6.68
N GLN A 20 -4.22 9.00 5.94
CA GLN A 20 -5.25 8.00 5.66
C GLN A 20 -5.56 7.18 6.92
N ALA A 21 -6.82 7.22 7.36
CA ALA A 21 -7.30 6.63 8.63
C ALA A 21 -7.95 5.24 8.47
N GLY A 22 -8.21 4.55 9.58
CA GLY A 22 -9.09 3.38 9.61
C GLY A 22 -8.51 2.10 9.01
N LYS A 23 -9.34 1.04 9.05
CA LYS A 23 -9.01 -0.28 8.51
C LYS A 23 -9.31 -0.35 7.02
N ARG A 24 -8.28 -0.56 6.20
CA ARG A 24 -8.39 -0.58 4.74
C ARG A 24 -7.33 -1.46 4.10
N PRO A 25 -7.47 -1.79 2.80
CA PRO A 25 -6.42 -2.47 2.06
C PRO A 25 -5.20 -1.55 1.87
N ALA A 26 -4.03 -2.14 1.80
CA ALA A 26 -2.77 -1.47 1.56
C ALA A 26 -1.83 -2.34 0.72
N LEU A 27 -1.09 -1.73 -0.20
CA LEU A 27 -0.05 -2.38 -0.97
C LEU A 27 1.28 -2.30 -0.23
N VAL A 28 2.01 -3.41 -0.12
CA VAL A 28 3.37 -3.46 0.41
C VAL A 28 4.39 -3.17 -0.70
N ILE A 29 5.24 -2.16 -0.51
CA ILE A 29 6.29 -1.77 -1.47
C ILE A 29 7.72 -2.05 -0.97
N SER A 30 7.90 -2.30 0.33
CA SER A 30 9.17 -2.80 0.87
C SER A 30 9.41 -4.27 0.50
N ASN A 31 10.68 -4.69 0.44
CA ASN A 31 11.02 -6.09 0.19
C ASN A 31 10.85 -6.97 1.45
N GLU A 32 10.83 -8.29 1.26
CA GLU A 32 10.66 -9.26 2.34
C GLU A 32 11.78 -9.18 3.41
N LYS A 33 13.02 -8.87 3.00
CA LYS A 33 14.16 -8.74 3.93
C LYS A 33 13.91 -7.63 4.96
N PHE A 34 13.32 -6.52 4.52
CA PHE A 34 12.96 -5.39 5.39
C PHE A 34 12.00 -5.84 6.51
N TYR A 35 10.95 -6.58 6.15
CA TYR A 35 10.02 -7.14 7.15
C TYR A 35 10.68 -8.20 8.04
N ARG A 36 11.53 -9.08 7.49
CA ARG A 36 12.20 -10.12 8.30
C ARG A 36 13.07 -9.53 9.41
N ILE A 37 13.80 -8.46 9.10
CA ILE A 37 14.76 -7.81 10.02
C ILE A 37 14.03 -6.91 11.01
N PHE A 38 13.13 -6.06 10.53
CA PHE A 38 12.58 -4.95 11.34
C PHE A 38 11.14 -5.16 11.80
N LYS A 39 10.42 -6.16 11.26
CA LYS A 39 8.96 -6.31 11.40
C LYS A 39 8.13 -5.14 10.84
N LEU A 40 8.81 -4.20 10.18
CA LEU A 40 8.21 -3.07 9.51
C LEU A 40 7.89 -3.39 8.04
N ALA A 41 6.94 -2.66 7.48
CA ALA A 41 6.70 -2.59 6.04
C ALA A 41 6.47 -1.16 5.59
N VAL A 42 6.94 -0.83 4.39
CA VAL A 42 6.55 0.40 3.70
C VAL A 42 5.33 0.07 2.85
N ILE A 43 4.23 0.79 3.09
CA ILE A 43 2.92 0.50 2.49
C ILE A 43 2.28 1.75 1.87
N LEU A 44 1.35 1.52 0.94
CA LEU A 44 0.48 2.53 0.32
C LEU A 44 -0.99 2.18 0.58
N PRO A 45 -1.83 3.10 1.07
CA PRO A 45 -3.25 2.83 1.29
C PRO A 45 -4.01 2.72 -0.03
N ILE A 46 -5.07 1.92 0.00
CA ILE A 46 -6.02 1.75 -1.11
C ILE A 46 -7.38 2.29 -0.67
N THR A 47 -8.05 3.05 -1.54
CA THR A 47 -9.37 3.64 -1.28
C THR A 47 -10.34 3.40 -2.43
N ASN A 48 -11.63 3.37 -2.12
CA ASN A 48 -12.69 3.33 -3.14
C ASN A 48 -12.99 4.72 -3.73
N ASN A 49 -12.38 5.79 -3.21
CA ASN A 49 -12.49 7.12 -3.80
C ASN A 49 -11.57 7.23 -5.02
N THR A 50 -12.10 6.87 -6.19
CA THR A 50 -11.37 6.84 -7.47
C THR A 50 -11.31 8.21 -8.15
N LYS A 51 -11.19 9.30 -7.38
CA LYS A 51 -10.96 10.63 -7.96
C LYS A 51 -9.68 10.59 -8.80
N ASP A 52 -9.74 11.18 -9.99
CA ASP A 52 -8.57 11.26 -10.85
C ASP A 52 -7.51 12.19 -10.22
N PHE A 53 -6.28 11.67 -10.08
CA PHE A 53 -5.16 12.38 -9.48
C PHE A 53 -3.83 11.78 -10.00
N PRO A 54 -2.78 12.59 -10.25
CA PRO A 54 -1.56 12.11 -10.92
C PRO A 54 -0.87 10.93 -10.22
N PHE A 55 -0.89 10.89 -8.89
CA PHE A 55 -0.23 9.85 -8.09
C PHE A 55 -1.10 8.62 -7.81
N HIS A 56 -2.34 8.60 -8.30
CA HIS A 56 -3.24 7.47 -8.14
C HIS A 56 -2.92 6.36 -9.16
N VAL A 57 -2.97 5.09 -8.72
CA VAL A 57 -2.93 3.93 -9.61
C VAL A 57 -4.20 3.12 -9.46
N LEU A 58 -4.99 3.05 -10.53
CA LEU A 58 -6.28 2.37 -10.51
C LEU A 58 -6.08 0.85 -10.53
N LEU A 59 -6.80 0.15 -9.66
CA LEU A 59 -6.88 -1.30 -9.67
C LEU A 59 -7.92 -1.76 -10.70
N ASP A 60 -7.59 -2.81 -11.45
CA ASP A 60 -8.45 -3.34 -12.51
C ASP A 60 -9.10 -4.68 -12.14
N ASP A 61 -9.72 -5.31 -13.14
CA ASP A 61 -10.44 -6.58 -13.01
C ASP A 61 -9.55 -7.76 -12.62
N ARG A 62 -8.23 -7.64 -12.72
CA ARG A 62 -7.25 -8.66 -12.31
C ARG A 62 -7.01 -8.70 -10.80
N THR A 63 -7.63 -7.78 -10.05
CA THR A 63 -7.51 -7.67 -8.59
C THR A 63 -8.86 -7.92 -7.91
N ASN A 64 -8.83 -8.56 -6.74
CA ASN A 64 -10.01 -8.79 -5.90
C ASN A 64 -10.41 -7.50 -5.17
N ILE A 65 -9.43 -6.76 -4.63
CA ILE A 65 -9.62 -5.43 -4.06
C ILE A 65 -9.89 -4.45 -5.19
N LYS A 66 -10.92 -3.63 -5.01
CA LYS A 66 -11.27 -2.53 -5.92
C LYS A 66 -10.80 -1.20 -5.34
N GLY A 67 -10.71 -0.20 -6.23
CA GLY A 67 -10.34 1.16 -5.86
C GLY A 67 -9.01 1.57 -6.46
N VAL A 68 -8.33 2.46 -5.75
CA VAL A 68 -7.15 3.15 -6.23
C VAL A 68 -6.06 3.18 -5.16
N ILE A 69 -4.82 2.92 -5.56
CA ILE A 69 -3.63 3.03 -4.71
C ILE A 69 -3.23 4.50 -4.65
N LEU A 70 -3.04 5.03 -3.45
CA LEU A 70 -2.64 6.41 -3.19
C LEU A 70 -1.12 6.50 -2.98
N CYS A 71 -0.34 6.72 -4.05
CA CYS A 71 1.13 6.69 -3.97
C CYS A 71 1.71 7.82 -3.11
N GLU A 72 1.02 8.94 -2.99
CA GLU A 72 1.39 10.10 -2.18
C GLU A 72 1.20 9.90 -0.66
N HIS A 73 0.52 8.83 -0.25
CA HIS A 73 0.22 8.53 1.15
C HIS A 73 1.09 7.39 1.73
N LEU A 74 2.33 7.27 1.27
CA LEU A 74 3.25 6.23 1.72
C LEU A 74 3.55 6.30 3.22
N ARG A 75 3.63 5.13 3.87
CA ARG A 75 3.92 5.05 5.31
C ARG A 75 4.71 3.80 5.65
N THR A 76 5.66 3.93 6.57
CA THR A 76 6.27 2.79 7.25
C THR A 76 5.44 2.42 8.47
N VAL A 77 5.09 1.14 8.60
CA VAL A 77 4.25 0.64 9.70
C VAL A 77 4.83 -0.62 10.32
N ASP A 78 4.59 -0.81 11.61
CA ASP A 78 4.79 -2.10 12.29
C ASP A 78 3.63 -3.04 11.94
N LEU A 79 3.95 -4.18 11.33
CA LEU A 79 2.95 -5.15 10.90
C LEU A 79 2.48 -6.07 12.03
N GLU A 80 3.32 -6.38 13.00
CA GLU A 80 2.97 -7.28 14.11
C GLU A 80 2.02 -6.58 15.06
N GLU A 81 2.34 -5.34 15.45
CA GLU A 81 1.50 -4.54 16.35
C GLU A 81 0.17 -4.16 15.70
N ARG A 82 0.17 -3.80 14.41
CA ARG A 82 -1.07 -3.40 13.71
C ARG A 82 -1.94 -4.56 13.28
N LYS A 83 -1.43 -5.81 13.31
CA LYS A 83 -2.10 -7.05 12.88
C LYS A 83 -2.65 -6.95 11.45
N TYR A 84 -1.95 -7.56 10.51
CA TYR A 84 -2.35 -7.55 9.10
C TYR A 84 -2.92 -8.89 8.63
N ASN A 85 -3.72 -8.85 7.56
CA ASN A 85 -4.14 -10.03 6.82
C ASN A 85 -3.73 -9.89 5.35
N LYS A 86 -2.96 -10.84 4.81
CA LYS A 86 -2.62 -10.86 3.38
C LYS A 86 -3.86 -11.31 2.58
N VAL A 87 -4.13 -10.61 1.47
CA VAL A 87 -5.31 -10.84 0.63
C VAL A 87 -4.91 -11.42 -0.72
N GLU A 88 -4.05 -10.71 -1.44
CA GLU A 88 -3.68 -11.05 -2.81
C GLU A 88 -2.33 -10.42 -3.18
N LYS A 89 -1.90 -10.62 -4.43
CA LYS A 89 -0.68 -10.02 -4.98
C LYS A 89 -1.03 -9.18 -6.21
N LEU A 90 -0.47 -7.97 -6.25
CA LEU A 90 -0.70 -7.02 -7.33
C LEU A 90 -0.04 -7.51 -8.64
N PRO A 91 -0.72 -7.36 -9.81
CA PRO A 91 -0.10 -7.59 -11.11
C PRO A 91 1.20 -6.79 -11.29
N LYS A 92 2.20 -7.42 -11.93
CA LYS A 92 3.55 -6.88 -12.04
C LYS A 92 3.60 -5.49 -12.71
N ASN A 93 2.85 -5.30 -13.79
CA ASN A 93 2.81 -4.01 -14.51
C ASN A 93 2.23 -2.87 -13.65
N LEU A 94 1.22 -3.16 -12.80
CA LEU A 94 0.68 -2.17 -11.87
C LEU A 94 1.68 -1.86 -10.75
N LEU A 95 2.42 -2.86 -10.28
CA LEU A 95 3.49 -2.64 -9.30
C LEU A 95 4.61 -1.77 -9.86
N GLU A 96 4.99 -1.95 -11.12
CA GLU A 96 5.99 -1.11 -11.80
C GLU A 96 5.51 0.34 -11.87
N GLU A 97 4.27 0.59 -12.32
CA GLU A 97 3.68 1.93 -12.34
C GLU A 97 3.67 2.59 -10.96
N VAL A 98 3.30 1.84 -9.91
CA VAL A 98 3.33 2.34 -8.52
C VAL A 98 4.74 2.77 -8.12
N LEU A 99 5.76 1.94 -8.39
CA LEU A 99 7.13 2.22 -8.00
C LEU A 99 7.71 3.44 -8.76
N GLU A 100 7.34 3.60 -10.03
CA GLU A 100 7.68 4.78 -10.82
C GLU A 100 7.08 6.04 -10.18
N LYS A 101 5.78 6.04 -9.90
CA LYS A 101 5.10 7.19 -9.25
C LYS A 101 5.67 7.50 -7.87
N VAL A 102 5.93 6.49 -7.05
CA VAL A 102 6.57 6.69 -5.74
C VAL A 102 7.98 7.26 -5.88
N SER A 103 8.76 6.86 -6.89
CA SER A 103 10.10 7.39 -7.09
C SER A 103 10.11 8.90 -7.37
N LEU A 104 9.08 9.42 -8.05
CA LEU A 104 8.93 10.86 -8.34
C LEU A 104 8.74 11.71 -7.08
N ILE A 105 8.36 11.12 -5.95
CA ILE A 105 8.24 11.83 -4.66
C ILE A 105 9.62 12.18 -4.09
N PHE A 106 10.65 11.41 -4.46
CA PHE A 106 12.01 11.52 -3.90
C PHE A 106 13.04 12.12 -4.87
N GLN A 107 12.60 12.62 -6.03
CA GLN A 107 13.43 13.35 -6.98
C GLN A 107 13.36 14.85 -6.71
#